data_AF-A0A969NJ03-F1
#
_entry.id   AF-A0A969NJ03-F1
#
_cell.length_a   1.000
_cell.length_b   1.000
_cell.length_c   1.000
_cell.angle_alpha   90.00
_cell.angle_beta   90.00
_cell.angle_gamma   90.00
#
_symmetry.space_group_name_H-M   'P 1'
#
loop_
_entity.id
_entity.type
_entity.pdbx_description
1 polymer ?
#
loop_
_entity_poly.entity_id
_entity_poly.type
_entity_poly.pdbx_seq_one_letter_code
_entity_poly.pdbx_strand_id
1 'polypeptide(L)'
;MPIFQREYVWSERQFVRMLNELDSIVDGEDVNRFLGAIIGVRRNSNPASPQVFEIVDGQQRLTTLYLLVTSAAYIASRNGHEDYAKGLINTNLILTWWTPVSTNTKLIPSYSDRAQFNKIIRVLINSGRLGDSLGVQTILLDSQGSETGRLKRQFDKITKVLQNRYDEFGLEHIKELITAATTKLTFVFILLRDPSNATTVFKGLNDPGIPIGIGDLVRNEVFSSIATDSNQALSIHRDHWIPFREKFGEFFDNYFFPFAIIHKSSIKNAELFHGLVEIWSSSNGNPIEIIKILNEFQLNI
;
A
#
# COMPACT_ATOMS: atom_id res chain seq x y z
N MET A 1 -4.54 3.10 -3.77
CA MET A 1 -4.76 2.82 -2.33
C MET A 1 -5.43 4.05 -1.74
N PRO A 2 -6.40 3.92 -0.79
CA PRO A 2 -6.92 5.07 -0.07
C PRO A 2 -5.77 5.92 0.46
N ILE A 3 -5.92 7.24 0.36
CA ILE A 3 -4.88 8.21 0.68
C ILE A 3 -4.35 8.01 2.12
N PHE A 4 -5.25 7.63 3.03
CA PHE A 4 -4.97 7.53 4.46
C PHE A 4 -4.48 6.17 4.90
N GLN A 5 -4.34 5.19 4.02
CA GLN A 5 -3.95 3.84 4.45
C GLN A 5 -2.55 3.79 5.07
N ARG A 6 -2.27 2.72 5.83
CA ARG A 6 -0.97 2.53 6.47
C ARG A 6 0.15 2.59 5.44
N GLU A 7 1.26 3.13 5.90
CA GLU A 7 2.56 3.02 5.23
C GLU A 7 2.90 1.55 4.95
N TYR A 8 3.85 1.36 4.05
CA TYR A 8 4.41 0.06 3.81
C TYR A 8 5.12 -0.46 5.08
N VAL A 9 4.66 -1.61 5.58
CA VAL A 9 5.17 -2.19 6.84
C VAL A 9 5.50 -3.68 6.72
N TRP A 10 5.49 -4.23 5.50
CA TRP A 10 5.75 -5.66 5.34
C TRP A 10 7.16 -6.03 5.81
N SER A 11 7.24 -7.03 6.68
CA SER A 11 8.50 -7.43 7.33
C SER A 11 9.31 -8.38 6.45
N GLU A 12 10.59 -8.50 6.77
CA GLU A 12 11.51 -9.42 6.08
C GLU A 12 11.02 -10.87 6.13
N ARG A 13 10.48 -11.31 7.27
CA ARG A 13 9.91 -12.66 7.43
C ARG A 13 8.82 -12.93 6.40
N GLN A 14 7.96 -11.96 6.16
CA GLN A 14 6.85 -12.13 5.23
C GLN A 14 7.30 -12.05 3.77
N PHE A 15 8.29 -11.22 3.48
CA PHE A 15 8.93 -11.19 2.17
C PHE A 15 9.61 -12.52 1.84
N VAL A 16 10.42 -13.06 2.76
CA VAL A 16 11.07 -14.37 2.58
C VAL A 16 10.03 -15.48 2.38
N ARG A 17 8.94 -15.45 3.15
CA ARG A 17 7.83 -16.39 2.94
C ARG A 17 7.26 -16.30 1.53
N MET A 18 6.96 -15.08 1.04
CA MET A 18 6.45 -14.88 -0.31
C MET A 18 7.44 -15.37 -1.38
N LEU A 19 8.74 -15.14 -1.19
CA LEU A 19 9.76 -15.66 -2.10
C LEU A 19 9.80 -17.18 -2.11
N ASN A 20 9.82 -17.83 -0.94
CA ASN A 20 9.82 -19.30 -0.86
C ASN A 20 8.56 -19.91 -1.51
N GLU A 21 7.40 -19.24 -1.38
CA GLU A 21 6.16 -19.66 -2.06
C GLU A 21 6.24 -19.50 -3.59
N LEU A 22 7.03 -18.56 -4.11
CA LEU A 22 7.29 -18.44 -5.55
C LEU A 22 8.31 -19.47 -6.02
N ASP A 23 9.33 -19.75 -5.22
CA ASP A 23 10.36 -20.75 -5.51
C ASP A 23 9.74 -22.14 -5.64
N SER A 24 8.85 -22.52 -4.73
CA SER A 24 8.16 -23.81 -4.80
C SER A 24 7.30 -23.96 -6.06
N ILE A 25 6.80 -22.85 -6.63
CA ILE A 25 6.10 -22.87 -7.93
C ILE A 25 7.08 -23.04 -9.09
N VAL A 26 8.22 -22.34 -9.03
CA VAL A 26 9.27 -22.42 -10.07
C VAL A 26 9.87 -23.83 -10.11
N ASP A 27 10.10 -24.44 -8.94
CA ASP A 27 10.64 -25.79 -8.78
C ASP A 27 9.60 -26.88 -9.13
N GLY A 28 8.36 -26.50 -9.42
CA GLY A 28 7.28 -27.40 -9.82
C GLY A 28 6.67 -28.21 -8.66
N GLU A 29 6.98 -27.86 -7.41
CA GLU A 29 6.40 -28.48 -6.21
C GLU A 29 4.93 -28.09 -6.04
N ASP A 30 4.54 -26.89 -6.51
CA ASP A 30 3.16 -26.41 -6.49
C ASP A 30 2.68 -25.89 -7.82
N VAL A 31 1.43 -26.23 -8.16
CA VAL A 31 0.82 -25.78 -9.41
C VAL A 31 0.25 -24.36 -9.30
N ASN A 32 -0.26 -23.98 -8.12
CA ASN A 32 -0.84 -22.67 -7.82
C ASN A 32 -0.73 -22.38 -6.31
N ARG A 33 -0.51 -21.11 -5.93
CA ARG A 33 -0.47 -20.68 -4.52
C ARG A 33 -1.55 -19.66 -4.20
N PHE A 34 -2.28 -19.89 -3.12
CA PHE A 34 -3.31 -18.98 -2.64
C PHE A 34 -2.72 -17.89 -1.73
N LEU A 35 -2.79 -16.63 -2.16
CA LEU A 35 -2.25 -15.49 -1.42
C LEU A 35 -3.23 -14.85 -0.44
N GLY A 36 -4.45 -15.38 -0.31
CA GLY A 36 -5.51 -14.80 0.51
C GLY A 36 -6.52 -13.98 -0.28
N ALA A 37 -7.34 -13.20 0.44
CA ALA A 37 -8.30 -12.29 -0.16
C ALA A 37 -7.69 -10.90 -0.42
N ILE A 38 -8.18 -10.20 -1.44
CA ILE A 38 -7.95 -8.78 -1.69
C ILE A 38 -9.32 -8.13 -1.72
N ILE A 39 -9.49 -7.07 -0.94
CA ILE A 39 -10.77 -6.34 -0.86
C ILE A 39 -10.59 -5.01 -1.57
N GLY A 40 -11.48 -4.72 -2.51
CA GLY A 40 -11.43 -3.48 -3.29
C GLY A 40 -12.79 -2.84 -3.43
N VAL A 41 -12.77 -1.51 -3.56
CA VAL A 41 -13.93 -0.70 -3.92
C VAL A 41 -13.68 -0.15 -5.32
N ARG A 42 -14.63 -0.29 -6.23
CA ARG A 42 -14.51 0.33 -7.55
C ARG A 42 -14.88 1.80 -7.44
N ARG A 43 -13.98 2.70 -7.83
CA ARG A 43 -14.31 4.12 -7.98
C ARG A 43 -15.07 4.32 -9.28
N ASN A 44 -16.08 5.18 -9.25
CA ASN A 44 -16.78 5.58 -10.46
C ASN A 44 -15.80 6.30 -11.39
N SER A 45 -15.64 5.77 -12.59
CA SER A 45 -14.79 6.34 -13.63
C SER A 45 -15.61 6.47 -14.91
N ASN A 46 -15.30 7.47 -15.73
CA ASN A 46 -15.90 7.58 -17.06
C ASN A 46 -15.53 6.32 -17.88
N PRO A 47 -16.38 5.87 -18.82
CA PRO A 47 -16.09 4.69 -19.65
C PRO A 47 -14.79 4.81 -20.46
N ALA A 48 -14.38 6.04 -20.79
CA ALA A 48 -13.14 6.35 -21.49
C ALA A 48 -11.90 6.39 -20.59
N SER A 49 -12.06 6.22 -19.27
CA SER A 49 -10.96 6.24 -18.29
C SER A 49 -10.68 4.83 -17.75
N PRO A 50 -9.42 4.53 -17.40
CA PRO A 50 -9.08 3.29 -16.70
C PRO A 50 -9.95 3.09 -15.46
N GLN A 51 -10.39 1.84 -15.23
CA GLN A 51 -11.09 1.51 -14.00
C GLN A 51 -10.12 1.60 -12.83
N VAL A 52 -10.48 2.38 -11.82
CA VAL A 52 -9.67 2.55 -10.61
C VAL A 52 -10.29 1.73 -9.49
N PHE A 53 -9.48 0.82 -8.94
CA PHE A 53 -9.84 0.04 -7.76
C PHE A 53 -9.10 0.60 -6.54
N GLU A 54 -9.88 0.99 -5.55
CA GLU A 54 -9.37 1.38 -4.25
C GLU A 54 -9.26 0.12 -3.37
N ILE A 55 -8.03 -0.33 -3.17
CA ILE A 55 -7.75 -1.52 -2.37
C ILE A 55 -7.89 -1.18 -0.89
N VAL A 56 -8.79 -1.86 -0.20
CA VAL A 56 -9.02 -1.75 1.24
C VAL A 56 -8.09 -2.69 2.00
N ASP A 57 -7.93 -3.92 1.50
CA ASP A 57 -7.07 -4.96 2.07
C ASP A 57 -6.29 -5.71 0.98
N GLY A 58 -5.14 -6.28 1.34
CA GLY A 58 -4.18 -6.89 0.39
C GLY A 58 -3.18 -5.89 -0.17
N GLN A 59 -3.22 -4.68 0.36
CA GLN A 59 -2.33 -3.56 0.07
C GLN A 59 -0.84 -3.90 0.04
N GLN A 60 -0.33 -4.43 1.15
CA GLN A 60 1.09 -4.73 1.31
C GLN A 60 1.55 -5.82 0.32
N ARG A 61 0.68 -6.83 0.10
CA ARG A 61 0.88 -7.94 -0.84
C ARG A 61 1.02 -7.41 -2.26
N LEU A 62 0.01 -6.66 -2.74
CA LEU A 62 0.02 -6.06 -4.07
C LEU A 62 1.20 -5.11 -4.29
N THR A 63 1.49 -4.25 -3.33
CA THR A 63 2.61 -3.31 -3.43
C THR A 63 3.94 -4.04 -3.62
N THR A 64 4.13 -5.20 -2.99
CA THR A 64 5.42 -5.91 -3.07
C THR A 64 5.53 -6.78 -4.30
N LEU A 65 4.42 -7.35 -4.78
CA LEU A 65 4.39 -7.97 -6.10
C LEU A 65 4.72 -6.92 -7.18
N TYR A 66 4.19 -5.71 -7.03
CA TYR A 66 4.56 -4.59 -7.89
C TYR A 66 6.05 -4.24 -7.78
N LEU A 67 6.61 -4.17 -6.56
CA LEU A 67 8.05 -3.96 -6.36
C LEU A 67 8.91 -5.10 -6.93
N LEU A 68 8.43 -6.35 -6.88
CA LEU A 68 9.10 -7.52 -7.45
C LEU A 68 9.23 -7.37 -8.97
N VAL A 69 8.13 -7.06 -9.66
CA VAL A 69 8.15 -6.82 -11.11
C VAL A 69 8.98 -5.58 -11.47
N THR A 70 8.90 -4.52 -10.65
CA THR A 70 9.72 -3.30 -10.81
C THR A 70 11.22 -3.63 -10.70
N SER A 71 11.60 -4.45 -9.73
CA SER A 71 12.99 -4.87 -9.52
C SER A 71 13.46 -5.76 -10.66
N ALA A 72 12.63 -6.70 -11.15
CA ALA A 72 12.99 -7.53 -12.30
C ALA A 72 13.18 -6.71 -13.58
N ALA A 73 12.34 -5.71 -13.84
CA ALA A 73 12.52 -4.79 -14.96
C ALA A 73 13.83 -3.98 -14.84
N TYR A 74 14.16 -3.52 -13.63
CA TYR A 74 15.42 -2.84 -13.34
C TYR A 74 16.64 -3.74 -13.61
N ILE A 75 16.63 -4.98 -13.09
CA ILE A 75 17.72 -5.96 -13.29
C ILE A 75 17.87 -6.31 -14.78
N ALA A 76 16.76 -6.57 -15.47
CA ALA A 76 16.78 -6.87 -16.90
C ALA A 76 17.41 -5.71 -17.70
N SER A 77 17.00 -4.47 -17.46
CA SER A 77 17.54 -3.30 -18.14
C SER A 77 19.03 -3.08 -17.85
N ARG A 78 19.45 -3.18 -16.59
CA ARG A 78 20.85 -3.01 -16.19
C ARG A 78 21.79 -4.02 -16.83
N ASN A 79 21.28 -5.20 -17.18
CA ASN A 79 22.02 -6.28 -17.81
C ASN A 79 21.78 -6.39 -19.33
N GLY A 80 21.24 -5.34 -19.96
CA GLY A 80 21.11 -5.25 -21.43
C GLY A 80 19.86 -5.90 -22.03
N HIS A 81 18.93 -6.41 -21.21
CA HIS A 81 17.69 -7.07 -21.65
C HIS A 81 16.54 -6.06 -21.75
N GLU A 82 16.72 -5.01 -22.56
CA GLU A 82 15.79 -3.88 -22.63
C GLU A 82 14.39 -4.27 -23.10
N ASP A 83 14.25 -5.17 -24.06
CA ASP A 83 12.95 -5.57 -24.60
C ASP A 83 12.10 -6.29 -23.56
N TYR A 84 12.73 -7.15 -22.75
CA TYR A 84 12.06 -7.80 -21.63
C TYR A 84 11.64 -6.78 -20.57
N ALA A 85 12.54 -5.85 -20.21
CA ALA A 85 12.23 -4.78 -19.26
C ALA A 85 11.06 -3.89 -19.73
N LYS A 86 11.05 -3.47 -21.00
CA LYS A 86 9.93 -2.72 -21.61
C LYS A 86 8.63 -3.52 -21.56
N GLY A 87 8.69 -4.81 -21.89
CA GLY A 87 7.54 -5.71 -21.83
C GLY A 87 6.93 -5.78 -20.42
N LEU A 88 7.77 -5.87 -19.39
CA LEU A 88 7.31 -5.85 -17.99
C LEU A 88 6.68 -4.50 -17.63
N ILE A 89 7.31 -3.39 -18.01
CA ILE A 89 6.83 -2.03 -17.69
C ILE A 89 5.47 -1.76 -18.32
N ASN A 90 5.34 -2.00 -19.63
CA ASN A 90 4.11 -1.74 -20.38
C ASN A 90 2.96 -2.66 -19.95
N THR A 91 3.27 -3.92 -19.67
CA THR A 91 2.25 -4.91 -19.27
C THR A 91 1.79 -4.73 -17.83
N ASN A 92 2.69 -4.38 -16.90
CA ASN A 92 2.41 -4.51 -15.45
C ASN A 92 2.53 -3.21 -14.65
N LEU A 93 3.37 -2.26 -15.07
CA LEU A 93 3.77 -1.15 -14.21
C LEU A 93 3.10 0.18 -14.57
N ILE A 94 2.98 0.49 -15.86
CA ILE A 94 2.41 1.77 -16.34
C ILE A 94 1.26 1.58 -17.34
N LEU A 95 0.45 2.62 -17.49
CA LEU A 95 -0.54 2.78 -18.53
C LEU A 95 0.10 3.50 -19.72
N THR A 96 0.01 2.91 -20.91
CA THR A 96 0.67 3.41 -22.13
C THR A 96 -0.26 4.13 -23.09
N TRP A 97 -1.58 3.92 -22.99
CA TRP A 97 -2.56 4.61 -23.84
C TRP A 97 -2.88 6.02 -23.32
N TRP A 98 -3.14 6.95 -24.25
CA TRP A 98 -3.39 8.34 -23.92
C TRP A 98 -4.73 8.50 -23.18
N THR A 99 -4.66 8.99 -21.95
CA THR A 99 -5.80 9.47 -21.18
C THR A 99 -5.26 10.58 -20.27
N PRO A 100 -5.96 11.72 -20.11
CA PRO A 100 -5.56 12.72 -19.12
C PRO A 100 -5.69 12.12 -17.71
N VAL A 101 -4.59 11.56 -17.20
CA VAL A 101 -4.48 10.97 -15.86
C VAL A 101 -3.45 11.72 -15.04
N SER A 102 -3.69 11.86 -13.74
CA SER A 102 -2.76 12.51 -12.80
C SER A 102 -1.49 11.68 -12.54
N THR A 103 -1.54 10.39 -12.84
CA THR A 103 -0.38 9.50 -12.90
C THR A 103 -0.68 8.35 -13.86
N ASN A 104 0.35 7.79 -14.48
CA ASN A 104 0.22 6.62 -15.33
C ASN A 104 0.77 5.34 -14.68
N THR A 105 1.09 5.31 -13.38
CA THR A 105 1.46 4.06 -12.70
C THR A 105 0.20 3.24 -12.35
N LYS A 106 0.26 1.91 -12.56
CA LYS A 106 -0.87 1.01 -12.20
C LYS A 106 -1.06 0.87 -10.70
N LEU A 107 0.00 1.08 -9.91
CA LEU A 107 -0.07 1.18 -8.46
C LEU A 107 -0.04 2.66 -8.04
N ILE A 108 -0.97 3.03 -7.17
CA ILE A 108 -0.98 4.31 -6.47
C ILE A 108 -0.88 4.00 -4.97
N PRO A 109 0.30 4.15 -4.34
CA PRO A 109 0.51 3.85 -2.93
C PRO A 109 -0.17 4.86 -1.99
N SER A 110 -0.13 4.56 -0.69
CA SER A 110 -0.52 5.49 0.39
C SER A 110 0.23 6.82 0.23
N TYR A 111 -0.35 7.94 0.70
CA TYR A 111 0.27 9.25 0.50
C TYR A 111 1.69 9.33 1.08
N SER A 112 1.90 8.77 2.27
CA SER A 112 3.19 8.71 2.96
C SER A 112 4.29 7.95 2.21
N ASP A 113 3.92 6.99 1.36
CA ASP A 113 4.87 6.17 0.61
C ASP A 113 5.23 6.76 -0.77
N ARG A 114 4.52 7.80 -1.23
CA ARG A 114 4.64 8.31 -2.61
C ARG A 114 6.03 8.87 -2.93
N ALA A 115 6.70 9.52 -1.98
CA ALA A 115 8.05 10.05 -2.21
C ALA A 115 9.06 8.93 -2.45
N GLN A 116 9.01 7.87 -1.64
CA GLN A 116 9.81 6.66 -1.82
C GLN A 116 9.47 5.95 -3.13
N PHE A 117 8.18 5.83 -3.46
CA PHE A 117 7.72 5.21 -4.70
C PHE A 117 8.19 5.97 -5.94
N ASN A 118 8.02 7.29 -5.96
CA ASN A 118 8.52 8.16 -7.03
C ASN A 118 10.02 8.00 -7.23
N LYS A 119 10.80 7.87 -6.14
CA LYS A 119 12.24 7.59 -6.21
C LYS A 119 12.52 6.24 -6.88
N ILE A 120 11.78 5.18 -6.52
CA ILE A 120 11.92 3.85 -7.13
C ILE A 120 11.65 3.92 -8.64
N ILE A 121 10.57 4.59 -9.04
CA ILE A 121 10.20 4.75 -10.45
C ILE A 121 11.26 5.53 -11.22
N ARG A 122 11.82 6.61 -10.65
CA ARG A 122 12.95 7.34 -11.24
C ARG A 122 14.18 6.45 -11.42
N VAL A 123 14.51 5.63 -10.43
CA VAL A 123 15.63 4.67 -10.51
C VAL A 123 15.43 3.66 -11.62
N LEU A 124 14.21 3.13 -11.79
CA LEU A 124 13.88 2.21 -12.88
C LEU A 124 14.00 2.88 -14.26
N ILE A 125 13.39 4.05 -14.46
CA ILE A 125 13.36 4.71 -15.78
C ILE A 125 14.77 5.13 -16.20
N ASN A 126 15.59 5.56 -15.23
CA ASN A 126 16.99 5.93 -15.48
C ASN A 126 17.95 4.72 -15.47
N SER A 127 17.42 3.49 -15.44
CA SER A 127 18.26 2.30 -15.58
C SER A 127 18.50 1.98 -17.05
N GLY A 128 19.77 1.75 -17.41
CA GLY A 128 20.17 1.53 -18.79
C GLY A 128 19.75 2.69 -19.70
N ARG A 129 19.11 2.36 -20.83
CA ARG A 129 18.52 3.34 -21.77
C ARG A 129 16.98 3.32 -21.74
N LEU A 130 16.37 2.84 -20.66
CA LEU A 130 14.92 2.64 -20.59
C LEU A 130 14.12 3.91 -20.85
N GLY A 131 14.50 5.02 -20.21
CA GLY A 131 13.81 6.31 -20.35
C GLY A 131 13.63 6.78 -21.79
N ASP A 132 14.66 6.63 -22.61
CA ASP A 132 14.61 7.02 -24.04
C ASP A 132 13.71 6.08 -24.86
N SER A 133 13.57 4.84 -24.39
CA SER A 133 13.05 3.72 -25.17
C SER A 133 11.59 3.34 -24.88
N LEU A 134 11.02 3.81 -23.78
CA LEU A 134 9.66 3.48 -23.34
C LEU A 134 8.56 4.18 -24.17
N GLY A 135 8.90 5.20 -24.96
CA GLY A 135 7.96 5.92 -25.83
C GLY A 135 6.85 6.68 -25.10
N VAL A 136 6.78 6.59 -23.76
CA VAL A 136 5.80 7.25 -22.89
C VAL A 136 6.54 7.83 -21.69
N GLN A 137 6.31 9.12 -21.43
CA GLN A 137 6.86 9.77 -20.23
C GLN A 137 6.07 9.32 -18.99
N THR A 138 6.78 8.94 -17.93
CA THR A 138 6.13 8.57 -16.67
C THR A 138 5.68 9.81 -15.91
N ILE A 139 4.42 9.81 -15.47
CA ILE A 139 3.80 10.89 -14.71
C ILE A 139 3.82 10.48 -13.23
N LEU A 140 4.74 11.09 -12.47
CA LEU A 140 4.94 10.82 -11.06
C LEU A 140 3.80 11.40 -10.21
N LEU A 141 3.58 10.79 -9.05
CA LEU A 141 2.54 11.20 -8.12
C LEU A 141 2.92 12.47 -7.35
N ASP A 142 1.94 13.30 -6.98
CA ASP A 142 2.15 14.32 -5.96
C ASP A 142 2.55 13.65 -4.62
N SER A 143 3.64 14.14 -4.03
CA SER A 143 4.27 13.54 -2.86
C SER A 143 4.98 14.59 -2.01
N GLN A 144 4.98 14.37 -0.70
CA GLN A 144 5.76 15.11 0.29
C GLN A 144 6.56 14.13 1.16
N GLY A 145 7.62 14.60 1.81
CA GLY A 145 8.41 13.81 2.75
C GLY A 145 9.64 13.12 2.15
N SER A 146 10.15 12.09 2.84
CA SER A 146 11.44 11.45 2.53
C SER A 146 11.37 10.49 1.35
N GLU A 147 12.37 10.53 0.47
CA GLU A 147 12.59 9.51 -0.57
C GLU A 147 13.13 8.18 0.00
N THR A 148 13.38 8.13 1.31
CA THR A 148 13.87 6.94 2.04
C THR A 148 12.82 6.43 3.01
N GLY A 149 12.83 5.12 3.30
CA GLY A 149 11.89 4.52 4.23
C GLY A 149 11.73 3.02 3.99
N ARG A 150 10.68 2.43 4.59
CA ARG A 150 10.44 0.98 4.55
C ARG A 150 10.17 0.47 3.13
N LEU A 151 9.39 1.19 2.33
CA LEU A 151 9.10 0.82 0.94
C LEU A 151 10.38 0.79 0.10
N LYS A 152 11.20 1.84 0.20
CA LYS A 152 12.46 1.93 -0.55
C LYS A 152 13.46 0.85 -0.11
N ARG A 153 13.60 0.62 1.20
CA ARG A 153 14.46 -0.47 1.73
C ARG A 153 13.99 -1.84 1.24
N GLN A 154 12.68 -2.06 1.16
CA GLN A 154 12.15 -3.31 0.64
C GLN A 154 12.48 -3.48 -0.86
N PHE A 155 12.32 -2.43 -1.66
CA PHE A 155 12.74 -2.45 -3.07
C PHE A 155 14.24 -2.79 -3.21
N ASP A 156 15.10 -2.21 -2.37
CA ASP A 156 16.54 -2.50 -2.39
C ASP A 156 16.85 -3.95 -2.02
N LYS A 157 16.15 -4.51 -1.03
CA LYS A 157 16.27 -5.93 -0.66
C LYS A 157 15.84 -6.85 -1.79
N ILE A 158 14.68 -6.61 -2.39
CA ILE A 158 14.17 -7.39 -3.52
C ILE A 158 15.17 -7.33 -4.68
N THR A 159 15.63 -6.12 -5.04
CA THR A 159 16.58 -5.92 -6.12
C THR A 159 17.88 -6.69 -5.87
N LYS A 160 18.40 -6.67 -4.63
CA LYS A 160 19.59 -7.44 -4.25
C LYS A 160 19.38 -8.94 -4.41
N VAL A 161 18.24 -9.48 -3.96
CA VAL A 161 17.92 -10.91 -4.12
C VAL A 161 17.83 -11.29 -5.60
N LEU A 162 17.14 -10.49 -6.41
CA LEU A 162 17.02 -10.76 -7.84
C LEU A 162 18.36 -10.61 -8.58
N GLN A 163 19.22 -9.67 -8.18
CA GLN A 163 20.57 -9.55 -8.76
C GLN A 163 21.37 -10.82 -8.47
N ASN A 164 21.40 -11.30 -7.22
CA ASN A 164 22.12 -12.53 -6.88
C ASN A 164 21.63 -13.73 -7.71
N ARG A 165 20.30 -13.86 -7.88
CA ARG A 165 19.72 -14.93 -8.70
C ARG A 165 20.03 -14.79 -10.19
N TYR A 166 20.06 -13.56 -10.69
CA TYR A 166 20.46 -13.29 -12.07
C TYR A 166 21.93 -13.68 -12.27
N ASP A 167 22.81 -13.35 -11.33
CA ASP A 167 24.23 -13.69 -11.40
C ASP A 167 24.47 -15.21 -11.34
N GLU A 168 23.63 -15.93 -10.58
CA GLU A 168 23.74 -17.39 -10.40
C GLU A 168 23.06 -18.20 -11.53
N PHE A 169 21.86 -17.81 -11.95
CA PHE A 169 21.00 -18.61 -12.84
C PHE A 169 20.63 -17.91 -14.16
N GLY A 170 20.98 -16.63 -14.32
CA GLY A 170 20.71 -15.86 -15.53
C GLY A 170 19.27 -15.31 -15.64
N LEU A 171 18.96 -14.76 -16.82
CA LEU A 171 17.67 -14.09 -17.07
C LEU A 171 16.47 -15.05 -17.05
N GLU A 172 16.64 -16.28 -17.54
CA GLU A 172 15.52 -17.23 -17.65
C GLU A 172 14.90 -17.54 -16.28
N HIS A 173 15.73 -17.70 -15.25
CA HIS A 173 15.24 -17.88 -13.89
C HIS A 173 14.44 -16.66 -13.38
N ILE A 174 14.86 -15.44 -13.72
CA ILE A 174 14.08 -14.23 -13.40
C ILE A 174 12.74 -14.25 -14.14
N LYS A 175 12.71 -14.68 -15.40
CA LYS A 175 11.46 -14.81 -16.18
C LYS A 175 10.52 -15.83 -15.58
N GLU A 176 11.02 -16.98 -15.15
CA GLU A 176 10.24 -18.03 -14.47
C GLU A 176 9.61 -17.48 -13.19
N LEU A 177 10.40 -16.82 -12.34
CA LEU A 177 9.93 -16.24 -11.09
C LEU A 177 8.84 -15.17 -11.32
N ILE A 178 9.02 -14.28 -12.29
CA ILE A 178 8.02 -13.27 -12.63
C ILE A 178 6.78 -13.88 -13.28
N THR A 179 6.93 -14.94 -14.07
CA THR A 179 5.81 -15.68 -14.64
C THR A 179 5.01 -16.37 -13.53
N ALA A 180 5.67 -17.01 -12.56
CA ALA A 180 5.02 -17.56 -11.39
C ALA A 180 4.25 -16.47 -10.62
N ALA A 181 4.88 -15.33 -10.38
CA ALA A 181 4.28 -14.23 -9.63
C ALA A 181 3.05 -13.61 -10.33
N THR A 182 3.03 -13.58 -11.66
CA THR A 182 1.97 -12.94 -12.46
C THR A 182 0.88 -13.90 -12.93
N THR A 183 1.13 -15.21 -12.96
CA THR A 183 0.20 -16.20 -13.55
C THR A 183 -0.20 -17.35 -12.64
N LYS A 184 0.57 -17.65 -11.58
CA LYS A 184 0.36 -18.82 -10.70
C LYS A 184 -0.10 -18.47 -9.29
N LEU A 185 -0.06 -17.19 -8.94
CA LEU A 185 -0.64 -16.69 -7.70
C LEU A 185 -2.14 -16.47 -7.85
N THR A 186 -2.91 -17.10 -6.96
CA THR A 186 -4.37 -16.99 -6.91
C THR A 186 -4.80 -16.19 -5.68
N PHE A 187 -5.75 -15.27 -5.85
CA PHE A 187 -6.37 -14.55 -4.75
C PHE A 187 -7.88 -14.44 -4.99
N VAL A 188 -8.66 -14.34 -3.91
CA VAL A 188 -10.08 -14.01 -4.00
C VAL A 188 -10.21 -12.49 -4.01
N PHE A 189 -10.75 -11.92 -5.08
CA PHE A 189 -11.03 -10.47 -5.13
C PHE A 189 -12.47 -10.18 -4.71
N ILE A 190 -12.63 -9.55 -3.55
CA ILE A 190 -13.93 -9.15 -3.02
C ILE A 190 -14.18 -7.70 -3.44
N LEU A 191 -15.07 -7.53 -4.41
CA LEU A 191 -15.46 -6.22 -4.90
C LEU A 191 -16.67 -5.69 -4.13
N LEU A 192 -16.47 -4.59 -3.42
CA LEU A 192 -17.52 -3.90 -2.69
C LEU A 192 -18.17 -2.82 -3.54
N ARG A 193 -19.50 -2.77 -3.49
CA ARG A 193 -20.31 -1.73 -4.17
C ARG A 193 -20.35 -0.42 -3.41
N ASP A 194 -20.27 -0.48 -2.09
CA ASP A 194 -20.30 0.68 -1.19
C ASP A 194 -19.02 0.69 -0.32
N PRO A 195 -18.20 1.75 -0.38
CA PRO A 195 -17.02 1.90 0.45
C PRO A 195 -17.31 1.87 1.96
N SER A 196 -18.50 2.24 2.42
CA SER A 196 -18.87 2.23 3.85
C SER A 196 -18.85 0.82 4.46
N ASN A 197 -19.17 -0.20 3.65
CA ASN A 197 -19.20 -1.61 4.07
C ASN A 197 -17.81 -2.26 4.12
N ALA A 198 -16.78 -1.56 3.63
CA ALA A 198 -15.42 -2.04 3.60
C ALA A 198 -14.91 -2.43 4.98
N THR A 199 -15.16 -1.59 5.98
CA THR A 199 -14.74 -1.82 7.36
C THR A 199 -15.44 -3.04 7.98
N THR A 200 -16.73 -3.23 7.69
CA THR A 200 -17.51 -4.36 8.22
C THR A 200 -17.09 -5.68 7.59
N VAL A 201 -16.95 -5.73 6.26
CA VAL A 201 -16.48 -6.92 5.54
C VAL A 201 -15.05 -7.26 5.97
N PHE A 202 -14.19 -6.26 6.15
CA PHE A 202 -12.84 -6.43 6.65
C PHE A 202 -12.78 -6.95 8.10
N LYS A 203 -13.65 -6.48 9.00
CA LYS A 203 -13.79 -7.00 10.37
C LYS A 203 -14.27 -8.45 10.38
N GLY A 204 -15.17 -8.82 9.47
CA GLY A 204 -15.67 -10.20 9.36
C GLY A 204 -14.69 -11.18 8.74
N LEU A 205 -13.71 -10.71 7.96
CA LEU A 205 -12.73 -11.55 7.27
C LEU A 205 -11.38 -11.65 8.00
N ASN A 206 -11.06 -10.72 8.90
CA ASN A 206 -9.83 -10.76 9.68
C ASN A 206 -10.02 -11.46 11.03
N ASP A 207 -9.49 -12.67 11.11
CA ASP A 207 -9.08 -13.37 12.33
C ASP A 207 -7.76 -14.10 12.01
N PRO A 208 -6.80 -14.31 12.93
CA PRO A 208 -5.90 -13.39 13.62
C PRO A 208 -4.45 -13.57 13.11
N GLY A 209 -3.97 -12.75 12.17
CA GLY A 209 -2.60 -12.92 11.62
C GLY A 209 -1.66 -11.73 11.84
N ILE A 210 -2.21 -10.51 11.80
CA ILE A 210 -1.52 -9.26 12.12
C ILE A 210 -2.55 -8.40 12.83
N PRO A 211 -2.40 -8.10 14.13
CA PRO A 211 -3.38 -7.31 14.85
C PRO A 211 -3.45 -5.92 14.20
N ILE A 212 -4.65 -5.52 13.80
CA ILE A 212 -4.91 -4.15 13.37
C ILE A 212 -4.66 -3.28 14.61
N GLY A 213 -3.57 -2.52 14.63
CA GLY A 213 -3.33 -1.57 15.72
C GLY A 213 -4.50 -0.60 15.86
N ILE A 214 -4.84 -0.23 17.09
CA ILE A 214 -6.02 0.58 17.41
C ILE A 214 -6.03 1.92 16.66
N GLY A 215 -4.87 2.53 16.40
CA GLY A 215 -4.76 3.77 15.66
C GLY A 215 -5.22 3.68 14.21
N ASP A 216 -5.16 2.49 13.60
CA ASP A 216 -5.72 2.27 12.27
C ASP A 216 -7.24 2.23 12.26
N LEU A 217 -7.82 1.59 13.27
CA LEU A 217 -9.27 1.56 13.41
C LEU A 217 -9.80 2.98 13.62
N VAL A 218 -9.13 3.74 14.49
CA VAL A 218 -9.46 5.15 14.76
C VAL A 218 -9.35 5.97 13.47
N ARG A 219 -8.25 5.84 12.73
CA ARG A 219 -8.09 6.55 11.46
C ARG A 219 -9.20 6.20 10.47
N ASN A 220 -9.47 4.93 10.26
CA ASN A 220 -10.47 4.50 9.29
C ASN A 220 -11.85 5.05 9.66
N GLU A 221 -12.18 5.08 10.96
CA GLU A 221 -13.40 5.71 11.46
C GLU A 221 -13.45 7.21 11.18
N VAL A 222 -12.39 7.93 11.55
CA VAL A 222 -12.26 9.38 11.35
C VAL A 222 -12.45 9.76 9.89
N PHE A 223 -11.90 8.99 8.95
CA PHE A 223 -11.97 9.30 7.52
C PHE A 223 -13.17 8.66 6.80
N SER A 224 -13.97 7.82 7.48
CA SER A 224 -15.09 7.11 6.86
C SER A 224 -16.16 8.06 6.32
N SER A 225 -16.45 9.15 7.02
CA SER A 225 -17.48 10.15 6.67
C SER A 225 -17.13 10.98 5.43
N ILE A 226 -15.83 11.05 5.08
CA ILE A 226 -15.32 11.83 3.94
C ILE A 226 -14.64 10.97 2.88
N ALA A 227 -14.85 9.65 2.91
CA ALA A 227 -14.20 8.70 1.99
C ALA A 227 -14.51 8.97 0.50
N THR A 228 -15.62 9.65 0.20
CA THR A 228 -16.05 10.01 -1.16
C THR A 228 -15.39 11.30 -1.69
N ASP A 229 -14.95 12.22 -0.83
CA ASP A 229 -14.27 13.47 -1.22
C ASP A 229 -12.75 13.35 -1.04
N SER A 230 -12.04 13.04 -2.13
CA SER A 230 -10.59 12.84 -2.10
C SER A 230 -9.79 14.11 -1.74
N ASN A 231 -10.29 15.30 -2.08
CA ASN A 231 -9.56 16.56 -1.88
C ASN A 231 -9.68 17.03 -0.42
N GLN A 232 -10.90 17.01 0.11
CA GLN A 232 -11.15 17.35 1.52
C GLN A 232 -10.39 16.38 2.43
N ALA A 233 -10.43 15.09 2.09
CA ALA A 233 -9.77 14.08 2.89
C ALA A 233 -8.22 14.20 2.81
N LEU A 234 -7.65 14.55 1.63
CA LEU A 234 -6.21 14.87 1.50
C LEU A 234 -5.78 16.04 2.41
N SER A 235 -6.53 17.14 2.39
CA SER A 235 -6.23 18.30 3.24
C SER A 235 -6.31 17.92 4.71
N ILE A 236 -7.38 17.26 5.15
CA ILE A 236 -7.53 16.89 6.57
C ILE A 236 -6.42 15.94 7.02
N HIS A 237 -6.03 14.99 6.18
CA HIS A 237 -4.95 14.09 6.53
C HIS A 237 -3.60 14.79 6.64
N ARG A 238 -3.27 15.63 5.66
CA ARG A 238 -2.01 16.38 5.64
C ARG A 238 -1.94 17.39 6.79
N ASP A 239 -3.02 18.13 7.00
CA ASP A 239 -3.03 19.32 7.84
C ASP A 239 -3.42 19.01 9.31
N HIS A 240 -4.10 17.88 9.57
CA HIS A 240 -4.55 17.50 10.92
C HIS A 240 -4.08 16.12 11.37
N TRP A 241 -4.22 15.08 10.54
CA TRP A 241 -3.93 13.70 10.96
C TRP A 241 -2.43 13.40 11.08
N ILE A 242 -1.63 13.78 10.08
CA ILE A 242 -0.17 13.59 10.11
C ILE A 242 0.45 14.30 11.32
N PRO A 243 0.18 15.61 11.56
CA PRO A 243 0.70 16.30 12.74
C PRO A 243 0.28 15.65 14.07
N PHE A 244 -0.93 15.10 14.16
CA PHE A 244 -1.38 14.36 15.34
C PHE A 244 -0.57 13.07 15.52
N ARG A 245 -0.43 12.25 14.46
CA ARG A 245 0.30 10.97 14.52
C ARG A 245 1.77 11.16 14.83
N GLU A 246 2.42 12.16 14.24
CA GLU A 246 3.86 12.40 14.39
C GLU A 246 4.26 12.72 15.83
N LYS A 247 3.37 13.30 16.64
CA LYS A 247 3.61 13.55 18.08
C LYS A 247 3.94 12.28 18.86
N PHE A 248 3.43 11.13 18.42
CA PHE A 248 3.56 9.87 19.15
C PHE A 248 4.54 8.89 18.48
N GLY A 249 4.92 9.13 17.22
CA GLY A 249 5.87 8.29 16.49
C GLY A 249 5.55 6.80 16.54
N GLU A 250 6.48 5.98 17.05
CA GLU A 250 6.31 4.53 17.20
C GLU A 250 5.33 4.13 18.32
N PHE A 251 5.00 5.05 19.24
CA PHE A 251 4.09 4.82 20.37
C PHE A 251 2.64 5.22 20.07
N PHE A 252 2.32 5.54 18.80
CA PHE A 252 0.99 6.01 18.41
C PHE A 252 -0.15 5.09 18.85
N ASP A 253 -0.02 3.78 18.66
CA ASP A 253 -1.05 2.82 19.07
C ASP A 253 -1.22 2.76 20.60
N ASN A 254 -0.19 3.10 21.39
CA ASN A 254 -0.23 3.06 22.85
C ASN A 254 -0.97 4.26 23.47
N TYR A 255 -1.18 5.34 22.71
CA TYR A 255 -1.85 6.56 23.18
C TYR A 255 -3.33 6.33 23.52
N PHE A 256 -4.01 5.50 22.73
CA PHE A 256 -5.47 5.43 22.75
C PHE A 256 -6.04 4.83 24.03
N PHE A 257 -5.33 3.91 24.67
CA PHE A 257 -5.81 3.29 25.91
C PHE A 257 -5.79 4.26 27.11
N PRO A 258 -4.68 4.97 27.41
CA PRO A 258 -4.68 6.05 28.39
C PRO A 258 -5.73 7.14 28.10
N PHE A 259 -5.84 7.58 26.84
CA PHE A 259 -6.85 8.56 26.44
C PHE A 259 -8.28 8.11 26.76
N ALA A 260 -8.59 6.85 26.46
CA ALA A 260 -9.91 6.27 26.72
C ALA A 260 -10.21 6.17 28.22
N ILE A 261 -9.23 5.79 29.05
CA ILE A 261 -9.37 5.70 30.51
C ILE A 261 -9.68 7.06 31.14
N ILE A 262 -9.07 8.15 30.66
CA ILE A 262 -9.31 9.51 31.18
C ILE A 262 -10.79 9.88 31.05
N HIS A 263 -11.43 9.52 29.94
CA HIS A 263 -12.84 9.82 29.68
C HIS A 263 -13.79 8.78 30.27
N LYS A 264 -13.36 7.52 30.32
CA LYS A 264 -14.18 6.38 30.77
C LYS A 264 -13.29 5.38 31.49
N SER A 265 -13.19 5.55 32.81
CA SER A 265 -12.27 4.84 33.70
C SER A 265 -12.45 3.32 33.77
N SER A 266 -13.54 2.77 33.23
CA SER A 266 -13.87 1.35 33.22
C SER A 266 -13.61 0.61 31.89
N ILE A 267 -13.06 1.28 30.87
CA ILE A 267 -12.81 0.67 29.55
C ILE A 267 -11.78 -0.47 29.66
N LYS A 268 -12.15 -1.63 29.11
CA LYS A 268 -11.23 -2.76 28.90
C LYS A 268 -10.61 -2.71 27.51
N ASN A 269 -9.41 -3.29 27.34
CA ASN A 269 -8.72 -3.36 26.05
C ASN A 269 -9.59 -3.93 24.91
N ALA A 270 -10.41 -4.94 25.19
CA ALA A 270 -11.29 -5.56 24.18
C ALA A 270 -12.40 -4.61 23.66
N GLU A 271 -12.76 -3.59 24.43
CA GLU A 271 -13.83 -2.63 24.12
C GLU A 271 -13.28 -1.26 23.70
N LEU A 272 -11.95 -1.13 23.64
CA LEU A 272 -11.26 0.14 23.48
C LEU A 272 -11.76 0.94 22.28
N PHE A 273 -11.86 0.31 21.10
CA PHE A 273 -12.33 1.01 19.90
C PHE A 273 -13.76 1.52 20.03
N HIS A 274 -14.67 0.72 20.58
CA HIS A 274 -16.07 1.13 20.76
C HIS A 274 -16.17 2.28 21.78
N GLY A 275 -15.44 2.17 22.89
CA GLY A 275 -15.39 3.23 23.90
C GLY A 275 -14.84 4.54 23.34
N LEU A 276 -13.84 4.47 22.46
CA LEU A 276 -13.32 5.62 21.74
C LEU A 276 -14.37 6.27 20.82
N VAL A 277 -15.12 5.47 20.05
CA VAL A 277 -16.22 5.96 19.19
C VAL A 277 -17.31 6.66 20.00
N GLU A 278 -17.65 6.15 21.18
CA GLU A 278 -18.59 6.82 22.08
C GLU A 278 -18.09 8.19 22.55
N ILE A 279 -16.81 8.32 22.89
CA ILE A 279 -16.22 9.56 23.40
C ILE A 279 -16.37 10.71 22.39
N TRP A 280 -16.14 10.45 21.10
CA TRP A 280 -16.28 11.48 20.06
C TRP A 280 -17.61 11.43 19.31
N SER A 281 -18.60 10.68 19.78
CA SER A 281 -19.91 10.56 19.12
C SER A 281 -20.61 11.93 18.93
N SER A 282 -20.35 12.88 19.84
CA SER A 282 -20.82 14.28 19.79
C SER A 282 -20.30 15.08 18.58
N SER A 283 -19.23 14.62 17.92
CA SER A 283 -18.66 15.26 16.73
C SER A 283 -19.47 15.05 15.45
N ASN A 284 -20.53 14.23 15.49
CA ASN A 284 -21.34 13.84 14.32
C ASN A 284 -20.50 13.31 13.14
N GLY A 285 -19.37 12.65 13.42
CA GLY A 285 -18.48 12.12 12.40
C GLY A 285 -17.63 13.17 11.68
N ASN A 286 -17.54 14.41 12.20
CA ASN A 286 -16.66 15.44 11.65
C ASN A 286 -15.18 15.10 11.96
N PRO A 287 -14.35 14.83 10.95
CA PRO A 287 -12.97 14.36 11.17
C PRO A 287 -12.09 15.35 11.93
N ILE A 288 -12.29 16.66 11.70
CA ILE A 288 -11.49 17.72 12.36
C ILE A 288 -11.81 17.78 13.85
N GLU A 289 -13.09 17.69 14.20
CA GLU A 289 -13.53 17.71 15.61
C GLU A 289 -13.07 16.45 16.34
N ILE A 290 -13.13 15.28 15.70
CA ILE A 290 -12.59 14.04 16.30
C ILE A 290 -11.09 14.18 16.55
N ILE A 291 -10.32 14.70 15.59
CA ILE A 291 -8.87 14.91 15.76
C ILE A 291 -8.59 15.96 16.86
N LYS A 292 -9.42 16.99 17.02
CA LYS A 292 -9.29 17.95 18.12
C LYS A 292 -9.51 17.30 19.48
N ILE A 293 -10.57 16.51 19.62
CA ILE A 293 -10.86 15.73 20.84
C ILE A 293 -9.68 14.80 21.17
N LEU A 294 -9.17 14.09 20.16
CA LEU A 294 -8.00 13.23 20.31
C LEU A 294 -6.72 14.01 20.66
N ASN A 295 -6.65 15.31 20.42
CA ASN A 295 -5.50 16.16 20.77
C ASN A 295 -5.65 16.85 22.16
N GLU A 296 -6.76 16.66 22.87
CA GLU A 296 -7.08 17.40 24.10
C GLU A 296 -6.08 17.10 25.23
N PHE A 297 -5.59 15.86 25.32
CA PHE A 297 -4.62 15.45 26.34
C PHE A 297 -3.21 15.41 25.75
N GLN A 298 -2.56 16.58 25.74
CA GLN A 298 -1.15 16.70 25.42
C GLN A 298 -0.32 16.18 26.61
N LEU A 299 0.31 15.02 26.45
CA LEU A 299 1.49 14.72 27.23
C LEU A 299 2.61 15.62 26.70
N ASN A 300 2.93 16.68 27.44
CA ASN A 300 4.22 17.36 27.30
C ASN A 300 5.30 16.36 27.73
N ILE A 301 5.82 15.60 26.77
CA ILE A 301 7.04 14.81 26.91
C ILE A 301 8.17 15.62 26.29
#